data_AF-A0A7V3HMX4-F1
#
_entry.id   AF-A0A7V3HMX4-F1
#
_cell.length_a   1.000
_cell.length_b   1.000
_cell.length_c   1.000
_cell.angle_alpha   90.00
_cell.angle_beta   90.00
_cell.angle_gamma   90.00
#
_symmetry.space_group_name_H-M   'P 1'
#
loop_
_entity.id
_entity.type
_entity.pdbx_description
1 polymer ?
#
loop_
_entity_poly.entity_id
_entity_poly.type
_entity_poly.pdbx_seq_one_letter_code
_entity_poly.pdbx_strand_id
1 'polypeptide(L)'
;MELLIATLLLAGAGGGTSQQKTQLKGERTLHAEGNGLVYIRGRGSLTITGEGSLWYLDLAGDAQVPEKVAGDGDEWKFVSDIGSFSISGSDFIVMALGKGLVIDAEGKGKAQLAGRGIFEVHNRSDAWGRELRPVPYGPSPIKSGGKD
;
A
#
# COMPACT_ATOMS: atom_id res chain seq x y z
N MET A 1 42.54 37.02 -45.05
CA MET A 1 42.96 37.44 -43.71
C MET A 1 41.74 38.08 -43.05
N GLU A 2 41.15 37.60 -41.97
CA GLU A 2 41.47 36.53 -41.04
C GLU A 2 40.17 35.86 -40.56
N LEU A 3 40.34 34.61 -40.16
CA LEU A 3 39.35 33.66 -39.66
C LEU A 3 39.30 33.80 -38.13
N LEU A 4 38.12 33.83 -37.51
CA LEU A 4 38.00 33.58 -36.07
C LEU A 4 36.84 32.61 -35.81
N ILE A 5 37.22 31.34 -35.71
CA ILE A 5 36.40 30.23 -35.24
C ILE A 5 36.44 30.26 -33.71
N ALA A 6 35.28 30.37 -33.07
CA ALA A 6 35.15 30.11 -31.64
C ALA A 6 34.58 28.70 -31.45
N THR A 7 35.47 27.75 -31.19
CA THR A 7 35.14 26.41 -30.70
C THR A 7 34.94 26.49 -29.19
N LEU A 8 33.76 26.15 -28.69
CA LEU A 8 33.57 25.84 -27.27
C LEU A 8 33.03 24.41 -27.13
N LEU A 9 33.97 23.48 -26.93
CA LEU A 9 33.76 22.16 -26.37
C LEU A 9 33.87 22.27 -24.87
N LEU A 10 32.82 21.94 -24.12
CA LEU A 10 32.96 21.44 -22.75
C LEU A 10 31.87 20.41 -22.49
N ALA A 11 32.34 19.17 -22.42
CA ALA A 11 31.63 17.98 -22.01
C ALA A 11 31.24 18.09 -20.52
N GLY A 12 30.01 17.70 -20.24
CA GLY A 12 29.47 17.60 -18.88
C GLY A 12 28.30 16.63 -18.87
N ALA A 13 28.52 15.39 -19.32
CA ALA A 13 27.59 14.29 -19.13
C ALA A 13 27.65 13.84 -17.66
N GLY A 14 27.07 14.66 -16.78
CA GLY A 14 26.77 14.33 -15.40
C GLY A 14 25.25 14.31 -15.22
N GLY A 15 24.58 13.44 -15.98
CA GLY A 15 23.16 13.17 -15.80
C GLY A 15 22.95 12.52 -14.44
N GLY A 16 22.75 13.35 -13.42
CA GLY A 16 22.32 12.92 -12.10
C GLY A 16 20.96 12.24 -12.25
N THR A 17 20.96 10.92 -12.34
CA THR A 17 19.78 10.13 -12.03
C THR A 17 19.55 10.28 -10.53
N SER A 18 18.77 11.31 -10.19
CA SER A 18 18.06 11.33 -8.92
C SER A 18 17.16 10.10 -8.90
N GLN A 19 17.69 8.97 -8.38
CA GLN A 19 16.85 8.01 -7.72
C GLN A 19 16.30 8.72 -6.48
N GLN A 20 15.21 9.47 -6.67
CA GLN A 20 14.27 9.71 -5.60
C GLN A 20 13.68 8.35 -5.22
N LYS A 21 14.47 7.56 -4.49
CA LYS A 21 13.93 6.64 -3.50
C LYS A 21 13.36 7.57 -2.43
N THR A 22 12.16 8.07 -2.69
CA THR A 22 11.35 8.75 -1.68
C THR A 22 11.17 7.70 -0.60
N GLN A 23 12.05 7.78 0.39
CA GLN A 23 11.93 7.09 1.65
C GLN A 23 10.66 7.65 2.25
N LEU A 24 9.54 6.98 1.97
CA LEU A 24 8.22 7.28 2.50
C LEU A 24 8.28 6.96 3.99
N LYS A 25 8.87 7.88 4.76
CA LYS A 25 8.84 7.94 6.23
C LYS A 25 7.43 8.39 6.66
N GLY A 26 6.44 7.56 6.37
CA GLY A 26 5.29 7.35 7.23
C GLY A 26 5.47 5.96 7.84
N GLU A 27 5.05 5.72 9.08
CA GLU A 27 5.15 4.41 9.74
C GLU A 27 4.20 3.41 9.08
N ARG A 28 4.45 3.04 7.82
CA ARG A 28 3.71 1.99 7.14
C ARG A 28 3.86 0.71 7.92
N THR A 29 2.72 0.18 8.33
CA THR A 29 2.66 -1.02 9.14
C THR A 29 2.54 -2.28 8.30
N LEU A 30 2.06 -2.14 7.05
CA LEU A 30 2.04 -3.15 6.02
C LEU A 30 2.27 -2.49 4.66
N HIS A 31 3.16 -3.08 3.87
CA HIS A 31 3.29 -2.84 2.44
C HIS A 31 3.24 -4.20 1.72
N ALA A 32 2.52 -4.33 0.61
CA ALA A 32 2.48 -5.57 -0.15
C ALA A 32 2.33 -5.33 -1.65
N GLU A 33 2.97 -6.17 -2.45
CA GLU A 33 2.89 -6.15 -3.90
C GLU A 33 2.64 -7.56 -4.44
N GLY A 34 1.66 -7.75 -5.32
CA GLY A 34 1.40 -9.08 -5.86
C GLY A 34 0.14 -9.24 -6.71
N ASN A 35 -0.19 -10.50 -6.95
CA ASN A 35 -1.35 -10.95 -7.70
C ASN A 35 -2.09 -12.00 -6.90
N GLY A 36 -3.41 -11.88 -6.79
CA GLY A 36 -4.25 -12.83 -6.09
C GLY A 36 -5.29 -12.16 -5.21
N LEU A 37 -5.62 -12.82 -4.10
CA LEU A 37 -6.64 -12.43 -3.14
C LEU A 37 -6.00 -11.73 -1.94
N VAL A 38 -6.57 -10.60 -1.57
CA VAL A 38 -6.24 -9.82 -0.38
C VAL A 38 -7.49 -9.73 0.47
N TYR A 39 -7.37 -10.00 1.77
CA TYR A 39 -8.38 -9.70 2.77
C TYR A 39 -7.74 -8.89 3.89
N ILE A 40 -8.30 -7.74 4.23
CA ILE A 40 -7.81 -6.88 5.29
C ILE A 40 -8.98 -6.50 6.19
N ARG A 41 -8.79 -6.69 7.49
CA ARG A 41 -9.63 -6.04 8.50
C ARG A 41 -8.75 -5.18 9.39
N GLY A 42 -9.13 -3.94 9.61
CA GLY A 42 -8.35 -3.06 10.46
C GLY A 42 -8.97 -1.69 10.69
N ARG A 43 -8.15 -0.86 11.33
CA ARG A 43 -8.42 0.55 11.60
C ARG A 43 -7.22 1.39 11.16
N GLY A 44 -7.46 2.64 10.80
CA GLY A 44 -6.45 3.55 10.26
C GLY A 44 -6.72 3.85 8.79
N SER A 45 -5.71 3.77 7.94
CA SER A 45 -5.82 4.03 6.50
C SER A 45 -5.31 2.85 5.68
N LEU A 46 -5.92 2.65 4.53
CA LEU A 46 -5.58 1.61 3.56
C LEU A 46 -5.68 2.21 2.15
N THR A 47 -4.64 1.99 1.34
CA THR A 47 -4.64 2.25 -0.10
C THR A 47 -4.39 0.95 -0.84
N ILE A 48 -5.17 0.69 -1.89
CA ILE A 48 -4.97 -0.40 -2.84
C ILE A 48 -4.98 0.18 -4.25
N THR A 49 -3.93 -0.10 -5.02
CA THR A 49 -3.89 0.16 -6.47
C THR A 49 -3.70 -1.15 -7.23
N GLY A 50 -4.03 -1.16 -8.52
CA GLY A 50 -3.86 -2.32 -9.40
C GLY A 50 -5.10 -2.62 -10.24
N GLU A 51 -5.07 -3.76 -10.90
CA GLU A 51 -6.16 -4.23 -11.75
C GLU A 51 -7.00 -5.28 -11.03
N GLY A 52 -8.33 -5.21 -11.15
CA GLY A 52 -9.24 -6.19 -10.57
C GLY A 52 -10.42 -5.53 -9.88
N SER A 53 -11.00 -6.24 -8.93
CA SER A 53 -12.21 -5.78 -8.22
C SER A 53 -12.04 -5.90 -6.71
N LEU A 54 -12.79 -5.09 -5.97
CA LEU A 54 -12.79 -5.13 -4.51
C LEU A 54 -14.21 -5.07 -3.93
N TRP A 55 -14.34 -5.61 -2.72
CA TRP A 55 -15.47 -5.41 -1.84
C TRP A 55 -14.99 -4.75 -0.56
N TYR A 56 -15.79 -3.86 0.00
CA TYR A 56 -15.50 -3.30 1.31
C TYR A 56 -16.75 -3.18 2.17
N LEU A 57 -16.56 -3.13 3.48
CA LEU A 57 -17.59 -2.96 4.48
C LEU A 57 -17.05 -2.06 5.58
N ASP A 58 -17.77 -0.98 5.87
CA ASP A 58 -17.55 -0.16 7.05
C ASP A 58 -18.35 -0.76 8.21
N LEU A 59 -17.65 -1.17 9.27
CA LEU A 59 -18.28 -1.78 10.44
C LEU A 59 -18.59 -0.76 11.55
N ALA A 60 -17.98 0.43 11.48
CA ALA A 60 -18.12 1.47 12.49
C ALA A 60 -19.04 2.61 12.05
N GLY A 61 -19.34 2.70 10.75
CA GLY A 61 -20.15 3.77 10.17
C GLY A 61 -19.40 5.11 10.10
N ASP A 62 -18.07 5.09 10.17
CA ASP A 62 -17.19 6.26 10.17
C ASP A 62 -16.14 6.26 9.06
N ALA A 63 -16.24 5.33 8.11
CA ALA A 63 -15.27 5.21 7.04
C ALA A 63 -15.38 6.35 6.02
N GLN A 64 -14.23 6.92 5.68
CA GLN A 64 -14.06 7.85 4.56
C GLN A 64 -13.50 7.10 3.36
N VAL A 65 -14.22 7.17 2.23
CA VAL A 65 -13.91 6.53 0.95
C VAL A 65 -14.07 7.55 -0.20
N PRO A 66 -13.53 7.29 -1.41
CA PRO A 66 -13.78 8.15 -2.56
C PRO A 66 -15.27 8.32 -2.86
N GLU A 67 -15.70 9.55 -3.13
CA GLU A 67 -17.11 9.90 -3.37
C GLU A 67 -17.79 9.01 -4.43
N LYS A 68 -17.06 8.66 -5.50
CA LYS A 68 -17.52 7.78 -6.58
C LYS A 68 -17.98 6.38 -6.13
N VAL A 69 -17.54 5.93 -4.96
CA VAL A 69 -17.88 4.61 -4.39
C VAL A 69 -18.48 4.74 -3.01
N ALA A 70 -18.73 5.97 -2.53
CA ALA A 70 -19.42 6.22 -1.28
C ALA A 70 -20.88 5.74 -1.38
N GLY A 71 -21.43 5.32 -0.24
CA GLY A 71 -22.82 4.92 -0.13
C GLY A 71 -23.19 4.83 1.34
N ASP A 72 -24.48 4.90 1.62
CA ASP A 72 -25.01 4.82 2.97
C ASP A 72 -25.03 3.36 3.48
N GLY A 73 -25.03 3.18 4.80
CA GLY A 73 -25.33 1.90 5.46
C GLY A 73 -24.18 0.89 5.61
N ASP A 74 -24.49 -0.14 6.40
CA ASP A 74 -23.61 -1.20 6.89
C ASP A 74 -23.61 -2.44 5.98
N GLU A 75 -23.54 -2.23 4.66
CA GLU A 75 -23.56 -3.30 3.67
C GLU A 75 -22.27 -3.40 2.84
N TRP A 76 -22.07 -4.57 2.23
CA TRP A 76 -20.94 -4.81 1.34
C TRP A 76 -21.07 -3.99 0.06
N LYS A 77 -20.06 -3.16 -0.21
CA LYS A 77 -19.99 -2.31 -1.40
C LYS A 77 -18.95 -2.87 -2.36
N PHE A 78 -19.25 -2.84 -3.66
CA PHE A 78 -18.43 -3.43 -4.72
C PHE A 78 -17.82 -2.37 -5.64
N VAL A 79 -16.56 -2.57 -6.03
CA VAL A 79 -15.85 -1.76 -7.04
C VAL A 79 -15.28 -2.71 -8.10
N SER A 80 -15.71 -2.55 -9.35
CA SER A 80 -15.35 -3.46 -10.44
C SER A 80 -13.96 -3.23 -11.03
N ASP A 81 -13.46 -1.99 -10.98
CA ASP A 81 -12.12 -1.58 -11.42
C ASP A 81 -11.45 -0.82 -10.28
N ILE A 82 -10.47 -1.47 -9.64
CA ILE A 82 -9.74 -0.89 -8.50
C ILE A 82 -9.10 0.43 -8.94
N GLY A 83 -8.19 0.38 -9.92
CA GLY A 83 -7.34 1.49 -10.35
C GLY A 83 -6.55 2.09 -9.17
N SER A 84 -7.22 2.93 -8.39
CA SER A 84 -6.84 3.36 -7.05
C SER A 84 -8.07 3.42 -6.13
N PHE A 85 -7.99 2.78 -4.98
CA PHE A 85 -8.97 2.79 -3.91
C PHE A 85 -8.30 3.16 -2.58
N SER A 86 -8.95 4.03 -1.81
CA SER A 86 -8.53 4.37 -0.45
C SER A 86 -9.71 4.25 0.52
N ILE A 87 -9.41 3.87 1.75
CA ILE A 87 -10.36 3.88 2.86
C ILE A 87 -9.64 4.29 4.14
N SER A 88 -10.31 5.06 5.00
CA SER A 88 -9.87 5.31 6.36
C SER A 88 -11.04 5.28 7.33
N GLY A 89 -10.86 4.71 8.52
CA GLY A 89 -11.93 4.53 9.50
C GLY A 89 -11.48 3.77 10.74
N SER A 90 -12.40 3.53 11.67
CA SER A 90 -12.09 2.90 12.95
C SER A 90 -12.32 1.38 13.02
N ASP A 91 -13.13 0.80 12.13
CA ASP A 91 -13.18 -0.65 11.84
C ASP A 91 -13.77 -0.87 10.43
N PHE A 92 -12.97 -1.42 9.52
CA PHE A 92 -13.40 -1.75 8.17
C PHE A 92 -12.86 -3.10 7.71
N ILE A 93 -13.53 -3.68 6.72
CA ILE A 93 -13.06 -4.85 5.98
C ILE A 93 -12.92 -4.46 4.51
N VAL A 94 -11.82 -4.89 3.89
CA VAL A 94 -11.61 -4.82 2.44
C VAL A 94 -11.17 -6.19 1.93
N MET A 95 -11.77 -6.63 0.84
CA MET A 95 -11.39 -7.81 0.08
C MET A 95 -11.09 -7.40 -1.36
N ALA A 96 -9.93 -7.74 -1.90
CA ALA A 96 -9.58 -7.43 -3.29
C ALA A 96 -9.08 -8.69 -4.00
N LEU A 97 -9.45 -8.84 -5.27
CA LEU A 97 -8.96 -9.88 -6.16
C LEU A 97 -8.42 -9.23 -7.42
N GLY A 98 -7.15 -9.45 -7.72
CA GLY A 98 -6.52 -8.70 -8.81
C GLY A 98 -5.10 -9.08 -9.17
N LYS A 99 -4.52 -8.24 -10.04
CA LYS A 99 -3.15 -8.33 -10.55
C LYS A 99 -2.44 -6.99 -10.37
N GLY A 100 -1.12 -7.05 -10.20
CA GLY A 100 -0.31 -5.86 -9.96
C GLY A 100 -0.82 -5.05 -8.78
N LEU A 101 -1.36 -5.73 -7.77
CA LEU A 101 -1.90 -5.09 -6.57
C LEU A 101 -0.74 -4.51 -5.77
N VAL A 102 -0.85 -3.24 -5.41
CA VAL A 102 0.01 -2.58 -4.43
C VAL A 102 -0.86 -2.15 -3.27
N ILE A 103 -0.49 -2.56 -2.06
CA ILE A 103 -1.25 -2.36 -0.84
C ILE A 103 -0.36 -1.62 0.16
N ASP A 104 -0.84 -0.50 0.67
CA ASP A 104 -0.23 0.23 1.78
C ASP A 104 -1.26 0.38 2.89
N ALA A 105 -0.91 -0.04 4.12
CA ALA A 105 -1.78 0.14 5.29
C ALA A 105 -1.02 0.75 6.49
N GLU A 106 -1.65 1.74 7.09
CA GLU A 106 -1.23 2.38 8.33
C GLU A 106 -2.31 2.18 9.40
N GLY A 107 -1.90 2.00 10.65
CA GLY A 107 -2.82 1.79 11.77
C GLY A 107 -2.65 0.41 12.40
N LYS A 108 -3.70 -0.39 12.50
CA LYS A 108 -3.65 -1.73 13.12
C LYS A 108 -4.68 -2.66 12.51
N GLY A 109 -4.30 -3.90 12.24
CA GLY A 109 -5.23 -4.87 11.69
C GLY A 109 -4.60 -6.24 11.42
N LYS A 110 -5.29 -7.00 10.57
CA LYS A 110 -4.85 -8.29 10.06
C LYS A 110 -5.08 -8.32 8.55
N ALA A 111 -4.05 -8.72 7.82
CA ALA A 111 -4.13 -9.02 6.40
C ALA A 111 -4.09 -10.53 6.17
N GLN A 112 -4.67 -11.01 5.08
CA GLN A 112 -4.47 -12.34 4.54
C GLN A 112 -4.18 -12.16 3.05
N LEU A 113 -3.03 -12.67 2.62
CA LEU A 113 -2.51 -12.49 1.27
C LEU A 113 -2.30 -13.87 0.65
N ALA A 114 -3.08 -14.18 -0.38
CA ALA A 114 -3.01 -15.46 -1.08
C ALA A 114 -2.75 -15.25 -2.57
N GLY A 115 -1.70 -15.90 -3.10
CA GLY A 115 -1.33 -15.79 -4.50
C GLY A 115 0.18 -15.69 -4.71
N ARG A 116 0.61 -14.77 -5.58
CA ARG A 116 2.02 -14.53 -5.89
C ARG A 116 2.38 -13.08 -5.62
N GLY A 117 3.23 -12.87 -4.63
CA GLY A 117 3.66 -11.53 -4.23
C GLY A 117 4.58 -11.57 -3.03
N ILE A 118 4.98 -10.38 -2.59
CA ILE A 118 5.73 -10.15 -1.38
C ILE A 118 4.98 -9.17 -0.50
N PHE A 119 5.22 -9.23 0.80
CA PHE A 119 4.77 -8.21 1.74
C PHE A 119 5.87 -7.88 2.72
N GLU A 120 5.80 -6.69 3.31
CA GLU A 120 6.67 -6.20 4.37
C GLU A 120 5.83 -5.72 5.56
N VAL A 121 6.16 -6.20 6.76
CA VAL A 121 5.60 -5.76 8.03
C VAL A 121 6.74 -5.66 9.04
N HIS A 122 6.90 -4.51 9.71
CA HIS A 122 7.96 -4.29 10.72
C HIS A 122 9.38 -4.61 10.23
N ASN A 123 9.75 -4.17 9.03
CA ASN A 123 11.04 -4.47 8.39
C ASN A 123 11.29 -5.98 8.15
N ARG A 124 10.23 -6.81 8.16
CA ARG A 124 10.32 -8.22 7.77
C ARG A 124 9.53 -8.42 6.50
N SER A 125 10.18 -9.03 5.51
CA SER A 125 9.54 -9.38 4.25
C SER A 125 9.26 -10.87 4.18
N ASP A 126 8.13 -11.26 3.60
CA ASP A 126 7.77 -12.65 3.32
C ASP A 126 6.91 -12.75 2.04
N ALA A 127 6.76 -13.96 1.52
CA ALA A 127 5.94 -14.23 0.34
C ALA A 127 4.46 -14.35 0.69
N TRP A 128 3.60 -14.07 -0.28
CA TRP A 128 2.17 -14.37 -0.17
C TRP A 128 1.97 -15.88 -0.01
N GLY A 129 0.97 -16.28 0.78
CA GLY A 129 0.68 -17.68 1.02
C GLY A 129 0.00 -18.36 -0.16
N ARG A 130 0.06 -19.70 -0.21
CA ARG A 130 -0.88 -20.50 -1.02
C ARG A 130 -2.27 -20.60 -0.37
N GLU A 131 -2.33 -20.32 0.93
CA GLU A 131 -3.52 -20.35 1.76
C GLU A 131 -3.62 -19.02 2.52
N LEU A 132 -4.84 -18.67 2.91
CA LEU A 132 -5.09 -17.47 3.70
C LEU A 132 -4.54 -17.65 5.12
N ARG A 133 -3.37 -17.06 5.37
CA ARG A 133 -2.76 -17.00 6.71
C ARG A 133 -2.83 -15.58 7.24
N PRO A 134 -3.30 -15.37 8.49
CA PRO A 134 -3.32 -14.04 9.08
C PRO A 134 -1.91 -13.46 9.27
N VAL A 135 -1.69 -12.27 8.72
CA VAL A 135 -0.52 -11.42 8.91
C VAL A 135 -0.95 -10.22 9.75
N PRO A 136 -0.65 -10.19 11.07
CA PRO A 136 -0.96 -9.03 11.90
C PRO A 136 -0.06 -7.85 11.52
N TYR A 137 -0.63 -6.65 11.46
CA TYR A 137 0.11 -5.41 11.27
C TYR A 137 -0.33 -4.35 12.29
N GLY A 138 0.57 -3.41 12.57
CA GLY A 138 0.29 -2.24 13.41
C GLY A 138 1.52 -1.74 14.13
N PRO A 139 1.45 -0.82 15.10
CA PRO A 139 2.63 -0.50 15.91
C PRO A 139 3.15 -1.76 16.61
N SER A 140 4.47 -2.01 16.53
CA SER A 140 5.10 -3.07 17.31
C SER A 140 4.92 -2.77 18.80
N PRO A 141 4.59 -3.75 19.65
CA PRO A 141 4.67 -3.55 21.09
C PRO A 141 6.09 -3.12 21.42
N ILE A 142 6.25 -1.90 21.92
CA ILE A 142 7.51 -1.47 22.51
C ILE A 142 7.75 -2.47 23.65
N LYS A 143 8.76 -3.34 23.52
CA LYS A 143 9.23 -4.11 24.67
C LYS A 143 9.77 -3.07 25.65
N SER A 144 8.97 -2.71 26.65
CA SER A 144 9.49 -1.97 27.80
C SER A 144 10.56 -2.89 28.41
N GLY A 145 11.83 -2.50 28.26
CA GLY A 145 12.93 -3.23 28.85
C GLY A 145 12.79 -3.19 30.37
N GLY A 146 12.19 -4.23 30.94
CA GLY A 146 12.33 -4.56 32.35
C GLY A 146 13.72 -5.14 32.54
N LYS A 147 14.64 -4.32 33.05
CA LYS A 147 15.73 -4.82 33.87
C LYS A 147 15.14 -4.98 35.27
N ASP A 148 14.99 -6.23 35.69
CA ASP A 148 15.00 -6.58 37.11
C ASP A 148 16.45 -6.76 37.55
#